data_AF-A0A8B8BJ04-F1
#
_entry.id   AF-A0A8B8BJ04-F1
#
_cell.length_a   1.000
_cell.length_b   1.000
_cell.length_c   1.000
_cell.angle_alpha   90.00
_cell.angle_beta   90.00
_cell.angle_gamma   90.00
#
_symmetry.space_group_name_H-M   'P 1'
#
loop_
_entity.id
_entity.type
_entity.pdbx_description
1 polymer ?
#
loop_
_entity_poly.entity_id
_entity_poly.type
_entity_poly.pdbx_seq_one_letter_code
_entity_poly.pdbx_strand_id
1 'polypeptide(L)'
;MAGPAKRIIYVYQGLGTLEETNKVLMSQLLRFVNTHIHSIQFISPEDTIKGSWCDKAALYIIGGGYDLGLIKALGSEGMERIKQFVHQGGSYLGICSGAYFACSYIEFDKDGPLEVCGDRHLKFYPGGKIGPVFGPYRYNSSFGCRAISISCQVPQPITLQDEVTCPSSTMNTMSGSKTNKLGQFYAYYSGGGAFYPYPKGSMETKKIPDNYHQMNGIHTEEQTYSIESVRSDVISDQEISSYLKLSPKENDVEVLCSFAEIKGEPAAIVKCNVGKGKAVLSSVHIEYDSQCLDCKSVYLKPVIDSLKSYDMEQNLMFKYMLKCLDVNVIY
;
A
#
# COMPACT_ATOMS: atom_id res chain seq x y z
N MET A 1 -9.39 17.48 34.37
CA MET A 1 -9.68 16.08 33.99
C MET A 1 -8.87 15.77 32.74
N ALA A 2 -8.05 14.73 32.73
CA ALA A 2 -7.39 14.29 31.50
C ALA A 2 -8.47 13.83 30.51
N GLY A 3 -8.41 14.28 29.26
CA GLY A 3 -9.34 13.84 28.22
C GLY A 3 -9.26 12.33 27.97
N PRO A 4 -10.17 11.75 27.17
CA PRO A 4 -10.12 10.33 26.81
C PRO A 4 -8.74 9.97 26.23
N ALA A 5 -8.25 8.76 26.54
CA ALA A 5 -6.96 8.30 26.05
C ALA A 5 -6.99 8.20 24.52
N LYS A 6 -6.02 8.84 23.84
CA LYS A 6 -5.88 8.80 22.38
C LYS A 6 -5.69 7.36 21.91
N ARG A 7 -6.39 6.96 20.84
CA ARG A 7 -6.08 5.72 20.12
C ARG A 7 -4.74 5.87 19.39
N ILE A 8 -4.03 4.76 19.21
CA ILE A 8 -2.63 4.76 18.77
C ILE A 8 -2.54 4.20 17.34
N ILE A 9 -1.89 4.92 16.45
CA ILE A 9 -1.47 4.43 15.14
C ILE A 9 -0.08 3.83 15.31
N TYR A 10 0.04 2.53 15.08
CA TYR A 10 1.29 1.81 15.20
C TYR A 10 1.92 1.59 13.83
N VAL A 11 3.17 2.00 13.67
CA VAL A 11 3.99 1.71 12.49
C VAL A 11 5.01 0.64 12.87
N TYR A 12 4.98 -0.50 12.19
CA TYR A 12 5.93 -1.58 12.45
C TYR A 12 7.36 -1.12 12.15
N GLN A 13 8.25 -1.31 13.12
CA GLN A 13 9.68 -1.05 13.02
C GLN A 13 10.45 -2.31 13.42
N GLY A 14 10.92 -3.04 12.41
CA GLY A 14 11.65 -4.27 12.61
C GLY A 14 12.15 -4.84 11.29
N LEU A 15 12.68 -6.07 11.35
CA LEU A 15 13.16 -6.78 10.18
C LEU A 15 12.08 -6.88 9.09
N GLY A 16 12.46 -6.62 7.83
CA GLY A 16 11.52 -6.63 6.71
C GLY A 16 10.92 -5.25 6.36
N THR A 17 11.18 -4.23 7.18
CA THR A 17 10.96 -2.82 6.81
C THR A 17 12.29 -2.07 6.69
N LEU A 18 12.33 -1.03 5.85
CA LEU A 18 13.48 -0.15 5.71
C LEU A 18 13.34 1.09 6.59
N GLU A 19 14.42 1.46 7.28
CA GLU A 19 14.43 2.61 8.20
C GLU A 19 14.04 3.91 7.48
N GLU A 20 14.59 4.16 6.30
CA GLU A 20 14.30 5.37 5.52
C GLU A 20 12.84 5.45 5.06
N THR A 21 12.24 4.32 4.66
CA THR A 21 10.81 4.26 4.33
C THR A 21 9.93 4.51 5.54
N ASN A 22 10.30 3.96 6.70
CA ASN A 22 9.59 4.21 7.95
C ASN A 22 9.68 5.68 8.40
N LYS A 23 10.83 6.35 8.19
CA LYS A 23 10.97 7.79 8.47
C LYS A 23 10.05 8.64 7.59
N VAL A 24 9.99 8.35 6.28
CA VAL A 24 9.08 9.04 5.36
C VAL A 24 7.62 8.82 5.75
N LEU A 25 7.23 7.57 5.99
CA LEU A 25 5.87 7.22 6.42
C LEU A 25 5.48 7.92 7.73
N MET A 26 6.36 7.94 8.72
CA MET A 26 6.13 8.69 9.97
C MET A 26 5.95 10.19 9.73
N SER A 27 6.80 10.78 8.89
CA SER A 27 6.70 12.20 8.54
C SER A 27 5.35 12.53 7.91
N GLN A 28 4.89 11.74 6.94
CA GLN A 28 3.60 11.96 6.30
C GLN A 28 2.42 11.71 7.25
N LEU A 29 2.50 10.70 8.12
CA LEU A 29 1.47 10.48 9.14
C LEU A 29 1.38 11.67 10.09
N LEU A 30 2.51 12.21 10.57
CA LEU A 30 2.53 13.41 11.42
C LEU A 30 1.98 14.65 10.70
N ARG A 31 2.20 14.75 9.39
CA ARG A 31 1.69 15.84 8.55
C ARG A 31 0.18 15.75 8.33
N PHE A 32 -0.41 14.57 8.29
CA PHE A 32 -1.79 14.40 7.84
C PHE A 32 -2.75 13.83 8.87
N VAL A 33 -2.30 13.16 9.92
CA VAL A 33 -3.18 12.64 10.97
C VAL A 33 -3.51 13.75 11.96
N ASN A 34 -4.76 13.80 12.44
CA ASN A 34 -5.12 14.67 13.55
C ASN A 34 -4.51 14.14 14.86
N THR A 35 -3.35 14.69 15.23
CA THR A 35 -2.60 14.27 16.42
C THR A 35 -3.24 14.67 17.75
N HIS A 36 -4.33 15.46 17.73
CA HIS A 36 -5.15 15.70 18.93
C HIS A 36 -6.03 14.50 19.26
N ILE A 37 -6.38 13.67 18.28
CA ILE A 37 -7.23 12.49 18.43
C ILE A 37 -6.39 11.21 18.48
N HIS A 38 -5.37 11.12 17.62
CA HIS A 38 -4.50 9.96 17.50
C HIS A 38 -3.08 10.26 17.98
N SER A 39 -2.42 9.29 18.62
CA SER A 39 -0.96 9.32 18.75
C SER A 39 -0.33 8.36 17.74
N ILE A 40 0.86 8.66 17.23
CA ILE A 40 1.57 7.80 16.27
C ILE A 40 2.84 7.30 16.94
N GLN A 41 3.09 5.99 16.88
CA GLN A 41 4.23 5.35 17.54
C GLN A 41 4.80 4.22 16.68
N PHE A 42 6.09 3.97 16.81
CA PHE A 42 6.67 2.73 16.30
C PHE A 42 6.28 1.56 17.20
N ILE A 43 6.17 0.37 16.62
CA ILE A 43 6.02 -0.89 17.35
C ILE A 43 7.04 -1.91 16.87
N SER A 44 7.70 -2.58 17.80
CA SER A 44 8.69 -3.62 17.50
C SER A 44 8.01 -4.97 17.20
N PRO A 45 8.74 -5.95 16.62
CA PRO A 45 8.24 -7.31 16.48
C PRO A 45 7.85 -7.93 17.83
N GLU A 46 8.68 -7.74 18.86
CA GLU A 46 8.48 -8.31 20.19
C GLU A 46 7.19 -7.78 20.82
N ASP A 47 6.95 -6.48 20.74
CA ASP A 47 5.71 -5.89 21.28
C ASP A 47 4.50 -6.24 20.43
N THR A 48 4.67 -6.40 19.11
CA THR A 48 3.61 -6.92 18.23
C THR A 48 3.16 -8.31 18.69
N ILE A 49 4.12 -9.20 18.97
CA ILE A 49 3.88 -10.58 19.42
C ILE A 49 3.19 -10.61 20.80
N LYS A 50 3.65 -9.76 21.74
CA LYS A 50 3.03 -9.63 23.09
C LYS A 50 1.55 -9.26 23.02
N GLY A 51 1.15 -8.45 22.05
CA GLY A 51 -0.26 -8.17 21.75
C GLY A 51 -0.97 -7.13 22.63
N SER A 52 -0.29 -6.56 23.64
CA SER A 52 -0.87 -5.53 24.54
C SER A 52 -1.24 -4.20 23.86
N TRP A 53 -0.87 -4.05 22.59
CA TRP A 53 -1.16 -2.90 21.75
C TRP A 53 -2.58 -2.90 21.15
N CYS A 54 -3.19 -4.08 20.99
CA CYS A 54 -4.42 -4.26 20.19
C CYS A 54 -5.58 -3.38 20.68
N ASP A 55 -5.80 -3.33 22.00
CA ASP A 55 -6.92 -2.58 22.60
C ASP A 55 -6.79 -1.07 22.47
N LYS A 56 -5.58 -0.57 22.18
CA LYS A 56 -5.31 0.87 22.03
C LYS A 56 -5.20 1.28 20.56
N ALA A 57 -5.07 0.33 19.64
CA ALA A 57 -4.67 0.60 18.27
C ALA A 57 -5.80 1.14 17.39
N ALA A 58 -5.69 2.36 16.88
CA ALA A 58 -6.54 2.83 15.78
C ALA A 58 -6.21 2.12 14.47
N LEU A 59 -4.92 1.91 14.20
CA LEU A 59 -4.41 1.42 12.93
C LEU A 59 -3.05 0.74 13.14
N TYR A 60 -2.83 -0.38 12.47
CA TYR A 60 -1.53 -1.04 12.37
C TYR A 60 -0.97 -0.92 10.94
N ILE A 61 0.24 -0.41 10.79
CA ILE A 61 0.84 -0.08 9.49
C ILE A 61 2.13 -0.87 9.29
N ILE A 62 2.28 -1.50 8.12
CA ILE A 62 3.56 -2.04 7.65
C ILE A 62 3.94 -1.34 6.34
N GLY A 63 5.07 -0.64 6.37
CA GLY A 63 5.65 0.04 5.20
C GLY A 63 6.43 -0.88 4.28
N GLY A 64 7.22 -0.28 3.38
CA GLY A 64 8.05 -1.00 2.40
C GLY A 64 9.33 -1.61 2.96
N GLY A 65 9.84 -2.60 2.22
CA GLY A 65 11.01 -3.41 2.54
C GLY A 65 10.92 -4.78 1.85
N TYR A 66 11.06 -5.87 2.61
CA TYR A 66 11.00 -7.24 2.08
C TYR A 66 10.21 -8.17 3.01
N ASP A 67 9.32 -8.96 2.43
CA ASP A 67 8.28 -9.69 3.15
C ASP A 67 8.82 -10.86 3.99
N LEU A 68 9.87 -11.56 3.53
CA LEU A 68 10.50 -12.65 4.27
C LEU A 68 11.08 -12.19 5.61
N GLY A 69 11.51 -10.92 5.70
CA GLY A 69 11.96 -10.32 6.96
C GLY A 69 10.84 -10.19 7.97
N LEU A 70 9.63 -9.80 7.50
CA LEU A 70 8.43 -9.70 8.33
C LEU A 70 8.02 -11.08 8.85
N ILE A 71 8.01 -12.09 7.98
CA ILE A 71 7.71 -13.48 8.36
C ILE A 71 8.69 -13.96 9.43
N LYS A 72 10.00 -13.73 9.22
CA LYS A 72 11.05 -14.13 10.15
C LYS A 72 10.92 -13.46 11.51
N ALA A 73 10.65 -12.16 11.56
CA ALA A 73 10.60 -11.41 12.82
C ALA A 73 9.28 -11.55 13.59
N LEU A 74 8.15 -11.65 12.89
CA LEU A 74 6.84 -11.77 13.54
C LEU A 74 6.49 -13.22 13.89
N GLY A 75 6.98 -14.18 13.11
CA GLY A 75 6.61 -15.58 13.27
C GLY A 75 5.10 -15.82 13.16
N SER A 76 4.65 -17.03 13.47
CA SER A 76 3.22 -17.37 13.48
C SER A 76 2.44 -16.53 14.49
N GLU A 77 3.00 -16.28 15.67
CA GLU A 77 2.32 -15.57 16.75
C GLU A 77 2.05 -14.10 16.41
N GLY A 78 3.06 -13.37 15.94
CA GLY A 78 2.91 -11.96 15.57
C GLY A 78 1.98 -11.78 14.37
N MET A 79 2.08 -12.67 13.38
CA MET A 79 1.14 -12.68 12.24
C MET A 79 -0.30 -12.95 12.70
N GLU A 80 -0.51 -13.90 13.61
CA GLU A 80 -1.83 -14.22 14.13
C GLU A 80 -2.42 -13.07 14.96
N ARG A 81 -1.59 -12.36 15.75
CA ARG A 81 -2.01 -11.15 16.48
C ARG A 81 -2.54 -10.07 15.55
N ILE A 82 -1.79 -9.73 14.49
CA ILE A 82 -2.20 -8.74 13.50
C ILE A 82 -3.49 -9.19 12.81
N LYS A 83 -3.55 -10.47 12.41
CA LYS A 83 -4.73 -11.05 11.76
C LYS A 83 -5.98 -10.93 12.64
N GLN A 84 -5.90 -11.36 13.89
CA GLN A 84 -7.01 -11.30 14.84
C GLN A 84 -7.45 -9.87 15.12
N PHE A 85 -6.50 -8.95 15.31
CA PHE A 85 -6.80 -7.53 15.50
C PHE A 85 -7.69 -6.98 14.38
N VAL A 86 -7.33 -7.22 13.12
CA VAL A 86 -8.13 -6.74 11.98
C VAL A 86 -9.48 -7.47 11.92
N HIS A 87 -9.51 -8.81 12.02
CA HIS A 87 -10.77 -9.56 11.99
C HIS A 87 -11.76 -9.14 13.08
N GLN A 88 -11.28 -8.65 14.22
CA GLN A 88 -12.10 -8.21 15.36
C GLN A 88 -12.56 -6.76 15.26
N GLY A 89 -12.17 -6.01 14.23
CA GLY A 89 -12.61 -4.62 14.02
C GLY A 89 -11.48 -3.62 13.85
N GLY A 90 -10.21 -4.06 13.90
CA GLY A 90 -9.05 -3.21 13.67
C GLY A 90 -8.85 -2.81 12.21
N SER A 91 -8.05 -1.77 12.00
CA SER A 91 -7.65 -1.27 10.68
C SER A 91 -6.19 -1.61 10.36
N TYR A 92 -5.90 -1.96 9.12
CA TYR A 92 -4.55 -2.24 8.63
C TYR A 92 -4.19 -1.44 7.37
N LEU A 93 -2.97 -0.91 7.32
CA LEU A 93 -2.40 -0.30 6.11
C LEU A 93 -1.11 -1.04 5.73
N GLY A 94 -1.09 -1.63 4.54
CA GLY A 94 0.09 -2.29 3.98
C GLY A 94 0.58 -1.55 2.74
N ILE A 95 1.87 -1.18 2.70
CA ILE A 95 2.48 -0.53 1.54
C ILE A 95 3.65 -1.36 1.06
N CYS A 96 3.75 -1.59 -0.26
CA CYS A 96 4.82 -2.38 -0.88
C CYS A 96 4.93 -3.78 -0.25
N SER A 97 6.00 -4.10 0.51
CA SER A 97 6.15 -5.40 1.19
C SER A 97 5.06 -5.64 2.24
N GLY A 98 4.57 -4.61 2.94
CA GLY A 98 3.40 -4.72 3.82
C GLY A 98 2.14 -5.13 3.07
N ALA A 99 1.99 -4.71 1.81
CA ALA A 99 0.88 -5.17 0.97
C ALA A 99 1.05 -6.62 0.50
N TYR A 100 2.27 -7.05 0.14
CA TYR A 100 2.56 -8.46 -0.17
C TYR A 100 2.25 -9.36 1.03
N PHE A 101 2.70 -8.96 2.22
CA PHE A 101 2.51 -9.69 3.47
C PHE A 101 1.03 -9.90 3.85
N ALA A 102 0.15 -9.00 3.39
CA ALA A 102 -1.28 -9.01 3.65
C ALA A 102 -2.13 -9.78 2.61
N CYS A 103 -1.54 -10.22 1.50
CA CYS A 103 -2.26 -10.98 0.46
C CYS A 103 -2.43 -12.46 0.85
N SER A 104 -3.14 -13.23 0.03
CA SER A 104 -3.28 -14.67 0.25
C SER A 104 -2.13 -15.45 -0.37
N TYR A 105 -1.68 -15.02 -1.54
CA TYR A 105 -0.57 -15.59 -2.27
C TYR A 105 0.27 -14.46 -2.89
N ILE A 106 1.56 -14.69 -3.10
CA ILE A 106 2.41 -13.76 -3.82
C ILE A 106 3.29 -14.49 -4.85
N GLU A 107 3.62 -13.77 -5.91
CA GLU A 107 4.72 -14.08 -6.82
C GLU A 107 5.56 -12.82 -6.97
N PHE A 108 6.79 -12.85 -6.48
CA PHE A 108 7.75 -11.77 -6.66
C PHE A 108 8.94 -12.30 -7.46
N ASP A 109 9.22 -11.68 -8.60
CA ASP A 109 10.31 -12.03 -9.52
C ASP A 109 10.40 -13.53 -9.82
N LYS A 110 9.26 -14.15 -10.12
CA LYS A 110 9.16 -15.56 -10.51
C LYS A 110 10.09 -15.86 -11.70
N ASP A 111 10.79 -16.99 -11.62
CA ASP A 111 11.86 -17.44 -12.51
C ASP A 111 13.06 -16.47 -12.59
N GLY A 112 13.14 -15.50 -11.69
CA GLY A 112 14.20 -14.52 -11.58
C GLY A 112 15.12 -14.74 -10.37
N PRO A 113 16.23 -13.98 -10.26
CA PRO A 113 17.19 -14.14 -9.18
C PRO A 113 16.66 -13.75 -7.80
N LEU A 114 15.55 -13.00 -7.73
CA LEU A 114 14.93 -12.56 -6.48
C LEU A 114 13.62 -13.29 -6.17
N GLU A 115 13.42 -14.48 -6.75
CA GLU A 115 12.16 -15.22 -6.65
C GLU A 115 11.69 -15.40 -5.20
N VAL A 116 10.45 -14.96 -4.94
CA VAL A 116 9.69 -15.28 -3.74
C VAL A 116 8.26 -15.57 -4.14
N CYS A 117 7.87 -16.85 -4.12
CA CYS A 117 6.51 -17.30 -4.39
C CYS A 117 5.94 -18.05 -3.18
N GLY A 118 4.64 -17.90 -2.91
CA GLY A 118 3.98 -18.71 -1.89
C GLY A 118 2.84 -18.03 -1.13
N ASP A 119 2.20 -18.81 -0.27
CA ASP A 119 1.10 -18.35 0.58
C ASP A 119 1.56 -17.35 1.65
N ARG A 120 0.65 -16.47 2.06
CA ARG A 120 0.86 -15.53 3.18
C ARG A 120 -0.22 -15.72 4.24
N HIS A 121 0.14 -15.47 5.50
CA HIS A 121 -0.69 -15.83 6.66
C HIS A 121 -1.90 -14.93 6.87
N LEU A 122 -1.73 -13.62 6.62
CA LEU A 122 -2.74 -12.61 6.95
C LEU A 122 -4.00 -12.76 6.10
N LYS A 123 -3.86 -12.94 4.78
CA LYS A 123 -4.97 -13.17 3.83
C LYS A 123 -6.05 -12.08 3.87
N PHE A 124 -5.65 -10.83 4.12
CA PHE A 124 -6.55 -9.67 4.10
C PHE A 124 -7.00 -9.30 2.70
N TYR A 125 -6.20 -9.63 1.69
CA TYR A 125 -6.66 -9.69 0.31
C TYR A 125 -6.74 -11.16 -0.12
N PRO A 126 -7.89 -11.64 -0.64
CA PRO A 126 -8.07 -13.05 -0.98
C PRO A 126 -7.30 -13.47 -2.23
N GLY A 127 -6.83 -12.52 -3.03
CA GLY A 127 -6.12 -12.77 -4.27
C GLY A 127 -4.60 -12.83 -4.15
N GLY A 128 -3.97 -12.93 -5.32
CA GLY A 128 -2.52 -12.90 -5.50
C GLY A 128 -1.98 -11.49 -5.68
N LYS A 129 -0.76 -11.24 -5.19
CA LYS A 129 0.03 -10.05 -5.53
C LYS A 129 1.24 -10.45 -6.36
N ILE A 130 1.27 -10.03 -7.62
CA ILE A 130 2.20 -10.54 -8.63
C ILE A 130 3.07 -9.40 -9.15
N GLY A 131 4.39 -9.55 -9.06
CA GLY A 131 5.34 -8.51 -9.44
C GLY A 131 6.79 -8.98 -9.50
N PRO A 132 7.75 -8.03 -9.56
CA PRO A 132 7.51 -6.60 -9.68
C PRO A 132 6.83 -6.27 -11.02
N VAL A 133 5.88 -5.33 -11.02
CA VAL A 133 5.12 -4.94 -12.24
C VAL A 133 6.03 -4.32 -13.30
N PHE A 134 7.01 -3.56 -12.85
CA PHE A 134 8.10 -3.03 -13.65
C PHE A 134 9.43 -3.44 -13.03
N GLY A 135 10.41 -3.75 -13.87
CA GLY A 135 11.73 -4.18 -13.43
C GLY A 135 12.85 -3.91 -14.44
N PRO A 136 14.05 -4.48 -14.18
CA PRO A 136 14.35 -5.30 -13.01
C PRO A 136 14.38 -4.49 -11.72
N TYR A 137 14.07 -5.16 -10.60
CA TYR A 137 14.18 -4.59 -9.25
C TYR A 137 15.54 -4.95 -8.65
N ARG A 138 16.12 -4.03 -7.86
CA ARG A 138 17.38 -4.27 -7.15
C ARG A 138 17.28 -3.80 -5.70
N TYR A 139 17.57 -4.71 -4.77
CA TYR A 139 17.69 -4.36 -3.36
C TYR A 139 18.79 -3.31 -3.16
N ASN A 140 18.56 -2.39 -2.22
CA ASN A 140 19.50 -1.32 -1.85
C ASN A 140 19.88 -0.40 -3.01
N SER A 141 19.01 -0.26 -4.00
CA SER A 141 19.20 0.60 -5.16
C SER A 141 17.88 1.24 -5.58
N SER A 142 17.96 2.42 -6.21
CA SER A 142 16.81 3.04 -6.89
C SER A 142 16.66 2.59 -8.34
N PHE A 143 17.46 1.61 -8.78
CA PHE A 143 17.35 1.06 -10.13
C PHE A 143 15.96 0.46 -10.34
N GLY A 144 15.31 0.81 -11.46
CA GLY A 144 13.97 0.34 -11.79
C GLY A 144 12.85 1.06 -11.03
N CYS A 145 13.18 2.03 -10.16
CA CYS A 145 12.17 2.95 -9.61
C CYS A 145 11.58 3.83 -10.70
N ARG A 146 10.28 4.10 -10.61
CA ARG A 146 9.53 4.84 -11.62
C ARG A 146 8.52 5.80 -11.00
N ALA A 147 8.22 6.87 -11.71
CA ALA A 147 6.93 7.55 -11.55
C ALA A 147 5.96 6.85 -12.48
N ILE A 148 4.95 6.18 -11.93
CA ILE A 148 4.00 5.42 -12.74
C ILE A 148 2.61 6.04 -12.67
N SER A 149 1.90 6.00 -13.78
CA SER A 149 0.55 6.51 -13.87
C SER A 149 -0.44 5.52 -13.28
N ILE A 150 -1.23 5.99 -12.32
CA ILE A 150 -2.34 5.24 -11.73
C ILE A 150 -3.65 5.97 -11.98
N SER A 151 -4.70 5.22 -12.32
CA SER A 151 -6.04 5.74 -12.51
C SER A 151 -6.85 5.53 -11.25
N CYS A 152 -7.41 6.61 -10.69
CA CYS A 152 -8.19 6.57 -9.48
C CYS A 152 -9.66 6.30 -9.77
N GLN A 153 -10.25 5.39 -9.00
CA GLN A 153 -11.64 4.94 -9.14
C GLN A 153 -12.50 5.37 -7.95
N VAL A 154 -11.95 6.18 -7.03
CA VAL A 154 -12.65 6.60 -5.82
C VAL A 154 -13.75 7.62 -6.12
N PRO A 155 -14.84 7.66 -5.32
CA PRO A 155 -15.91 8.63 -5.50
C PRO A 155 -15.41 10.08 -5.54
N GLN A 156 -15.85 10.82 -6.57
CA GLN A 156 -15.48 12.21 -6.81
C GLN A 156 -16.68 13.17 -6.62
N PRO A 157 -16.46 14.42 -6.19
CA PRO A 157 -15.17 14.95 -5.71
C PRO A 157 -14.79 14.31 -4.38
N ILE A 158 -13.48 14.15 -4.13
CA ILE A 158 -13.03 13.64 -2.83
C ILE A 158 -13.42 14.67 -1.77
N THR A 159 -14.50 14.38 -1.05
CA THR A 159 -15.01 15.26 0.00
C THR A 159 -14.37 14.86 1.32
N LEU A 160 -13.40 15.67 1.69
CA LEU A 160 -12.61 15.58 2.89
C LEU A 160 -13.14 16.68 3.83
N GLN A 161 -14.06 16.34 4.74
CA GLN A 161 -14.68 17.32 5.65
C GLN A 161 -13.97 17.31 7.00
N ASP A 162 -13.72 18.50 7.56
CA ASP A 162 -13.32 18.65 8.96
C ASP A 162 -14.46 18.15 9.88
N GLU A 163 -14.29 16.99 10.50
CA GLU A 163 -15.09 16.64 11.68
C GLU A 163 -14.54 17.40 12.89
N VAL A 164 -14.79 18.72 12.94
CA VAL A 164 -14.67 19.51 14.16
C VAL A 164 -16.03 20.14 14.45
N THR A 165 -16.93 19.36 15.04
CA THR A 165 -18.10 19.94 15.71
C THR A 165 -17.69 20.40 17.11
N CYS A 166 -17.15 21.61 17.22
CA CYS A 166 -17.17 22.38 18.46
C CYS A 166 -18.29 23.42 18.37
N PRO A 167 -19.30 23.42 19.26
CA PRO A 167 -20.32 24.44 19.24
C PRO A 167 -19.76 25.75 19.81
N SER A 168 -20.11 26.87 19.16
CA SER A 168 -19.89 28.26 19.53
C SER A 168 -18.52 28.88 19.22
N SER A 169 -18.44 29.57 18.07
CA SER A 169 -18.13 31.00 18.02
C SER A 169 -18.36 31.52 16.61
N THR A 170 -19.09 32.63 16.53
CA THR A 170 -19.44 33.36 15.33
C THR A 170 -18.18 33.91 14.67
N MET A 171 -17.77 33.44 13.48
CA MET A 171 -16.99 34.21 12.50
C MET A 171 -17.12 33.67 11.06
N ASN A 172 -17.51 34.58 10.17
CA ASN A 172 -17.28 34.70 8.73
C ASN A 172 -17.10 33.44 7.87
N THR A 173 -18.13 33.23 7.06
CA THR A 173 -18.12 32.41 5.84
C THR A 173 -17.09 32.93 4.82
N MET A 174 -15.95 32.24 4.71
CA MET A 174 -15.30 32.03 3.42
C MET A 174 -15.36 30.54 3.08
N SER A 175 -16.52 30.14 2.56
CA SER A 175 -16.75 28.85 1.93
C SER A 175 -16.01 28.82 0.58
N GLY A 176 -14.89 28.10 0.55
CA GLY A 176 -14.19 27.74 -0.67
C GLY A 176 -13.61 26.33 -0.55
N SER A 177 -14.46 25.32 -0.31
CA SER A 177 -14.01 23.92 -0.40
C SER A 177 -13.64 23.66 -1.87
N LYS A 178 -12.33 23.69 -2.17
CA LYS A 178 -11.81 23.31 -3.48
C LYS A 178 -12.04 21.82 -3.66
N THR A 179 -12.99 21.46 -4.50
CA THR A 179 -13.21 20.09 -4.96
C THR A 179 -12.08 19.69 -5.91
N ASN A 180 -11.12 18.89 -5.44
CA ASN A 180 -10.08 18.33 -6.29
C ASN A 180 -10.59 17.01 -6.90
N LYS A 181 -10.60 16.92 -8.24
CA LYS A 181 -10.96 15.70 -8.96
C LYS A 181 -9.71 14.82 -9.07
N LEU A 182 -9.67 13.70 -8.36
CA LEU A 182 -8.60 12.71 -8.49
C LEU A 182 -8.92 11.82 -9.72
N GLY A 183 -8.30 12.13 -10.85
CA GLY A 183 -8.40 11.35 -12.08
C GLY A 183 -7.25 10.35 -12.18
N GLN A 184 -6.33 10.63 -13.09
CA GLN A 184 -5.10 9.88 -13.28
C GLN A 184 -3.93 10.75 -12.85
N PHE A 185 -2.97 10.18 -12.10
CA PHE A 185 -1.80 10.89 -11.60
C PHE A 185 -0.61 9.96 -11.46
N TYR A 186 0.59 10.52 -11.31
CA TYR A 186 1.80 9.75 -11.09
C TYR A 186 2.05 9.46 -9.61
N ALA A 187 2.42 8.22 -9.30
CA ALA A 187 2.81 7.78 -7.97
C ALA A 187 4.22 7.15 -7.99
N TYR A 188 4.92 7.24 -6.86
CA TYR A 188 6.23 6.60 -6.72
C TYR A 188 6.11 5.07 -6.69
N TYR A 189 6.93 4.40 -7.50
CA TYR A 189 7.01 2.94 -7.58
C TYR A 189 8.46 2.47 -7.40
N SER A 190 8.63 1.42 -6.60
CA SER A 190 9.93 0.82 -6.26
C SER A 190 9.86 -0.71 -6.14
N GLY A 191 9.24 -1.38 -7.12
CA GLY A 191 9.19 -2.86 -7.18
C GLY A 191 7.90 -3.50 -6.67
N GLY A 192 6.80 -2.74 -6.54
CA GLY A 192 5.49 -3.29 -6.17
C GLY A 192 4.92 -4.30 -7.17
N GLY A 193 4.02 -5.16 -6.70
CA GLY A 193 3.26 -6.11 -7.52
C GLY A 193 1.85 -5.62 -7.78
N ALA A 194 1.15 -6.12 -8.79
CA ALA A 194 -0.27 -5.82 -8.99
C ALA A 194 -1.16 -6.85 -8.27
N PHE A 195 -2.35 -6.41 -7.86
CA PHE A 195 -3.32 -7.28 -7.19
C PHE A 195 -4.22 -7.96 -8.22
N TYR A 196 -4.39 -9.28 -8.08
CA TYR A 196 -5.20 -10.11 -8.97
C TYR A 196 -6.06 -11.09 -8.18
N PRO A 197 -7.30 -11.40 -8.59
CA PRO A 197 -8.17 -12.35 -7.88
C PRO A 197 -7.64 -13.80 -7.97
N TYR A 198 -7.87 -14.62 -6.94
CA TYR A 198 -7.42 -16.03 -6.86
C TYR A 198 -8.61 -16.99 -6.58
N PRO A 199 -8.75 -18.15 -7.27
CA PRO A 199 -8.17 -18.54 -8.54
C PRO A 199 -9.25 -18.62 -9.65
N LYS A 200 -9.07 -17.86 -10.72
CA LYS A 200 -9.45 -18.31 -12.07
C LYS A 200 -8.22 -18.21 -12.95
N GLY A 201 -7.51 -19.34 -13.04
CA GLY A 201 -6.30 -19.55 -13.83
C GLY A 201 -5.03 -19.13 -13.10
N SER A 202 -4.01 -19.99 -13.08
CA SER A 202 -2.63 -19.62 -12.77
C SER A 202 -2.22 -18.52 -13.75
N MET A 203 -2.26 -17.26 -13.35
CA MET A 203 -1.89 -16.22 -14.30
C MET A 203 -0.43 -16.39 -14.69
N GLU A 204 -0.18 -16.56 -15.98
CA GLU A 204 1.18 -16.52 -16.49
C GLU A 204 1.55 -15.06 -16.69
N THR A 205 2.71 -14.66 -16.18
CA THR A 205 3.25 -13.34 -16.45
C THR A 205 4.33 -13.43 -17.51
N LYS A 206 4.28 -12.50 -18.47
CA LYS A 206 5.31 -12.34 -19.47
C LYS A 206 6.05 -11.03 -19.22
N LYS A 207 7.38 -11.09 -19.11
CA LYS A 207 8.24 -9.90 -19.08
C LYS A 207 8.32 -9.31 -20.49
N ILE A 208 7.83 -8.08 -20.65
CA ILE A 208 7.84 -7.33 -21.91
C ILE A 208 8.94 -6.25 -21.82
N PRO A 209 9.99 -6.32 -22.67
CA PRO A 209 11.04 -5.31 -22.69
C PRO A 209 10.48 -3.90 -22.91
N ASP A 210 11.00 -2.92 -22.16
CA ASP A 210 10.71 -1.49 -22.30
C ASP A 210 12.00 -0.64 -22.25
N ASN A 211 11.94 0.63 -22.59
CA ASN A 211 13.11 1.51 -22.68
C ASN A 211 13.06 2.66 -21.66
N TYR A 212 12.43 2.45 -20.50
CA TYR A 212 12.17 3.51 -19.52
C TYR A 212 13.43 4.29 -19.12
N HIS A 213 14.54 3.59 -18.81
CA HIS A 213 15.79 4.26 -18.46
C HIS A 213 16.34 5.11 -19.61
N GLN A 214 16.36 4.58 -20.84
CA GLN A 214 16.85 5.31 -22.02
C GLN A 214 15.99 6.56 -22.30
N MET A 215 14.66 6.45 -22.22
CA MET A 215 13.73 7.57 -22.41
C MET A 215 13.95 8.69 -21.38
N ASN A 216 14.45 8.35 -20.19
CA ASN A 216 14.74 9.29 -19.12
C ASN A 216 16.22 9.68 -19.04
N GLY A 217 17.02 9.40 -20.08
CA GLY A 217 18.43 9.78 -20.14
C GLY A 217 19.34 9.03 -19.15
N ILE A 218 18.90 7.89 -18.62
CA ILE A 218 19.67 7.03 -17.74
C ILE A 218 20.44 6.04 -18.61
N HIS A 219 21.77 6.16 -18.63
CA HIS A 219 22.66 5.27 -19.38
C HIS A 219 22.86 3.95 -18.63
N THR A 220 22.30 2.87 -19.17
CA THR A 220 22.45 1.50 -18.67
C THR A 220 22.45 0.51 -19.84
N GLU A 221 23.24 -0.56 -19.72
CA GLU A 221 23.26 -1.66 -20.68
C GLU A 221 22.15 -2.69 -20.41
N GLU A 222 21.58 -2.68 -19.21
CA GLU A 222 20.51 -3.61 -18.83
C GLU A 222 19.14 -3.17 -19.35
N GLN A 223 18.43 -4.12 -19.96
CA GLN A 223 17.09 -3.99 -20.49
C GLN A 223 16.05 -3.93 -19.36
N THR A 224 15.27 -2.84 -19.30
CA THR A 224 14.12 -2.74 -18.40
C THR A 224 12.90 -3.44 -18.99
N TYR A 225 11.92 -3.76 -18.16
CA TYR A 225 10.69 -4.45 -18.57
C TYR A 225 9.46 -4.06 -17.73
N SER A 226 8.29 -4.36 -18.29
CA SER A 226 7.01 -4.43 -17.58
C SER A 226 6.47 -5.87 -17.61
N ILE A 227 5.52 -6.21 -16.74
CA ILE A 227 4.81 -7.49 -16.80
C ILE A 227 3.47 -7.31 -17.49
N GLU A 228 3.15 -8.24 -18.39
CA GLU A 228 1.78 -8.46 -18.85
C GLU A 228 1.26 -9.78 -18.27
N SER A 229 0.05 -9.75 -17.72
CA SER A 229 -0.63 -10.96 -17.28
C SER A 229 -1.42 -11.58 -18.44
N VAL A 230 -1.13 -12.83 -18.75
CA VAL A 230 -1.85 -13.63 -19.73
C VAL A 230 -2.73 -14.62 -18.95
N ARG A 231 -4.03 -14.65 -19.27
CA ARG A 231 -4.91 -15.69 -18.71
C ARG A 231 -4.39 -17.04 -19.21
N SER A 232 -4.03 -17.93 -18.29
CA SER A 232 -3.89 -19.34 -18.64
C SER A 232 -5.29 -19.92 -18.80
N ASP A 233 -5.51 -20.62 -19.90
CA ASP A 233 -6.69 -21.46 -20.02
C ASP A 233 -6.52 -22.66 -19.08
N VAL A 234 -7.56 -22.93 -18.28
CA VAL A 234 -7.82 -24.17 -17.49
C VAL A 234 -7.28 -24.25 -16.06
N ILE A 235 -8.18 -24.22 -15.06
CA ILE A 235 -8.24 -25.16 -13.90
C ILE A 235 -9.73 -25.42 -13.57
N SER A 236 -10.10 -26.68 -13.29
CA SER A 236 -11.46 -27.14 -13.00
C SER A 236 -11.97 -26.77 -11.59
N ASP A 237 -13.30 -26.58 -11.47
CA ASP A 237 -14.02 -26.13 -10.27
C ASP A 237 -13.84 -26.98 -8.98
N GLN A 238 -13.19 -28.15 -9.03
CA GLN A 238 -13.11 -29.09 -7.91
C GLN A 238 -12.02 -28.78 -6.85
N GLU A 239 -10.98 -28.00 -7.17
CA GLU A 239 -9.91 -27.66 -6.20
C GLU A 239 -10.26 -26.46 -5.29
N ILE A 240 -11.36 -25.76 -5.56
CA ILE A 240 -11.75 -24.50 -4.91
C ILE A 240 -12.33 -24.72 -3.50
N SER A 241 -12.85 -25.92 -3.20
CA SER A 241 -13.74 -26.13 -2.04
C SER A 241 -13.03 -26.24 -0.67
N SER A 242 -11.71 -26.36 -0.59
CA SER A 242 -11.00 -26.58 0.69
C SER A 242 -10.36 -25.30 1.30
N TYR A 243 -10.29 -24.19 0.57
CA TYR A 243 -9.52 -23.00 0.97
C TYR A 243 -10.32 -21.86 1.65
N LEU A 244 -11.66 -21.84 1.53
CA LEU A 244 -12.48 -20.61 1.65
C LEU A 244 -13.22 -20.36 2.98
N LYS A 245 -12.73 -20.80 4.13
CA LYS A 245 -13.49 -20.57 5.40
C LYS A 245 -13.14 -19.30 6.18
N LEU A 246 -12.06 -18.57 5.85
CA LEU A 246 -11.61 -17.41 6.64
C LEU A 246 -11.05 -16.21 5.85
N SER A 247 -10.98 -16.27 4.51
CA SER A 247 -10.53 -15.14 3.66
C SER A 247 -11.72 -14.25 3.26
N PRO A 248 -11.51 -12.95 2.94
CA PRO A 248 -12.54 -12.13 2.31
C PRO A 248 -13.04 -12.78 1.02
N LYS A 249 -14.29 -12.51 0.66
CA LYS A 249 -14.82 -12.90 -0.66
C LYS A 249 -14.46 -11.83 -1.68
N GLU A 250 -14.53 -12.17 -2.96
CA GLU A 250 -14.22 -11.21 -4.06
C GLU A 250 -15.06 -9.92 -3.95
N ASN A 251 -16.31 -10.01 -3.47
CA ASN A 251 -17.19 -8.86 -3.22
C ASN A 251 -16.78 -7.96 -2.05
N ASP A 252 -15.82 -8.39 -1.22
CA ASP A 252 -15.33 -7.63 -0.07
C ASP A 252 -14.12 -6.75 -0.44
N VAL A 253 -13.73 -6.73 -1.72
CA VAL A 253 -12.62 -5.94 -2.25
C VAL A 253 -13.14 -4.80 -3.12
N GLU A 254 -12.69 -3.59 -2.80
CA GLU A 254 -12.89 -2.38 -3.58
C GLU A 254 -11.54 -1.95 -4.20
N VAL A 255 -11.47 -1.82 -5.52
CA VAL A 255 -10.29 -1.27 -6.20
C VAL A 255 -10.35 0.25 -6.09
N LEU A 256 -9.33 0.84 -5.46
CA LEU A 256 -9.23 2.30 -5.31
C LEU A 256 -8.47 2.93 -6.48
N CYS A 257 -7.40 2.27 -6.93
CA CYS A 257 -6.61 2.69 -8.08
C CYS A 257 -6.13 1.48 -8.89
N SER A 258 -5.99 1.64 -10.21
CA SER A 258 -5.38 0.67 -11.12
C SER A 258 -4.11 1.23 -11.79
N PHE A 259 -3.21 0.35 -12.20
CA PHE A 259 -2.06 0.69 -13.04
C PHE A 259 -2.55 1.07 -14.44
N ALA A 260 -2.43 2.35 -14.83
CA ALA A 260 -2.95 2.82 -16.11
C ALA A 260 -2.06 2.42 -17.31
N GLU A 261 -0.78 2.15 -17.04
CA GLU A 261 0.22 1.82 -18.07
C GLU A 261 0.31 0.31 -18.36
N ILE A 262 -0.40 -0.53 -17.59
CA ILE A 262 -0.35 -1.98 -17.73
C ILE A 262 -1.63 -2.47 -18.41
N LYS A 263 -1.45 -3.32 -19.42
CA LYS A 263 -2.56 -3.96 -20.13
C LYS A 263 -3.47 -4.71 -19.15
N GLY A 264 -4.77 -4.46 -19.27
CA GLY A 264 -5.79 -5.02 -18.37
C GLY A 264 -5.96 -4.23 -17.07
N GLU A 265 -5.23 -3.12 -16.90
CA GLU A 265 -5.35 -2.16 -15.80
C GLU A 265 -5.51 -2.81 -14.42
N PRO A 266 -4.56 -3.69 -14.03
CA PRO A 266 -4.69 -4.43 -12.80
C PRO A 266 -4.65 -3.50 -11.59
N ALA A 267 -5.21 -3.96 -10.48
CA ALA A 267 -5.35 -3.12 -9.30
C ALA A 267 -3.98 -2.77 -8.70
N ALA A 268 -3.79 -1.50 -8.38
CA ALA A 268 -2.61 -0.91 -7.75
C ALA A 268 -2.82 -0.59 -6.27
N ILE A 269 -4.06 -0.26 -5.89
CA ILE A 269 -4.46 0.01 -4.50
C ILE A 269 -5.83 -0.62 -4.29
N VAL A 270 -5.97 -1.42 -3.24
CA VAL A 270 -7.23 -2.09 -2.88
C VAL A 270 -7.62 -1.78 -1.43
N LYS A 271 -8.92 -1.70 -1.18
CA LYS A 271 -9.52 -1.72 0.15
C LYS A 271 -10.26 -3.03 0.31
N CYS A 272 -10.07 -3.68 1.45
CA CYS A 272 -10.66 -4.97 1.77
C CYS A 272 -11.45 -4.87 3.07
N ASN A 273 -12.67 -5.40 3.10
CA ASN A 273 -13.37 -5.69 4.34
C ASN A 273 -12.90 -7.04 4.88
N VAL A 274 -12.46 -7.08 6.14
CA VAL A 274 -11.83 -8.27 6.75
C VAL A 274 -12.48 -8.57 8.09
N GLY A 275 -13.38 -9.54 8.12
CA GLY A 275 -14.19 -9.82 9.32
C GLY A 275 -15.00 -8.58 9.71
N LYS A 276 -14.73 -8.02 10.89
CA LYS A 276 -15.32 -6.77 11.37
C LYS A 276 -14.47 -5.52 11.05
N GLY A 277 -13.24 -5.70 10.59
CA GLY A 277 -12.28 -4.63 10.34
C GLY A 277 -12.03 -4.39 8.86
N LYS A 278 -10.96 -3.63 8.58
CA LYS A 278 -10.66 -3.12 7.24
C LYS A 278 -9.16 -3.15 6.97
N ALA A 279 -8.78 -3.36 5.72
CA ALA A 279 -7.40 -3.22 5.27
C ALA A 279 -7.34 -2.37 3.99
N VAL A 280 -6.35 -1.48 3.88
CA VAL A 280 -5.99 -0.82 2.62
C VAL A 280 -4.58 -1.25 2.26
N LEU A 281 -4.40 -1.76 1.05
CA LEU A 281 -3.14 -2.30 0.56
C LEU A 281 -2.71 -1.54 -0.69
N SER A 282 -1.47 -1.05 -0.71
CA SER A 282 -0.92 -0.26 -1.81
C SER A 282 0.32 -0.90 -2.40
N SER A 283 0.37 -0.98 -3.73
CA SER A 283 1.55 -1.42 -4.50
C SER A 283 2.53 -0.30 -4.75
N VAL A 284 2.03 0.94 -4.80
CA VAL A 284 2.80 2.17 -4.96
C VAL A 284 3.01 2.84 -3.62
N HIS A 285 4.02 3.69 -3.55
CA HIS A 285 4.40 4.46 -2.38
C HIS A 285 3.71 5.82 -2.40
N ILE A 286 2.40 5.82 -2.13
CA ILE A 286 1.56 7.04 -2.07
C ILE A 286 2.01 7.99 -0.94
N GLU A 287 2.72 7.47 0.07
CA GLU A 287 3.34 8.25 1.14
C GLU A 287 4.60 9.01 0.70
N TYR A 288 5.07 8.86 -0.54
CA TYR A 288 6.20 9.63 -1.05
C TYR A 288 5.72 10.76 -1.95
N ASP A 289 5.81 11.99 -1.45
CA ASP A 289 5.81 13.17 -2.32
C ASP A 289 7.20 13.37 -2.95
N SER A 290 7.27 14.25 -3.96
CA SER A 290 8.50 14.51 -4.71
C SER A 290 9.68 14.96 -3.83
N GLN A 291 9.41 15.54 -2.65
CA GLN A 291 10.41 16.06 -1.73
C GLN A 291 11.01 14.98 -0.83
N CYS A 292 10.32 13.83 -0.69
CA CYS A 292 10.80 12.69 0.10
C CYS A 292 11.89 11.87 -0.61
N LEU A 293 12.08 12.07 -1.92
CA LEU A 293 13.01 11.28 -2.74
C LEU A 293 14.40 11.93 -2.80
N ASP A 294 15.45 11.09 -2.84
CA ASP A 294 16.83 11.57 -2.94
C ASP A 294 17.12 12.17 -4.32
N CYS A 295 17.14 13.49 -4.39
CA CYS A 295 17.44 14.26 -5.59
C CYS A 295 18.85 14.05 -6.16
N LYS A 296 19.78 13.44 -5.40
CA LYS A 296 21.13 13.11 -5.87
C LYS A 296 21.17 11.80 -6.65
N SER A 297 20.16 10.95 -6.49
CA SER A 297 20.07 9.69 -7.24
C SER A 297 19.74 9.95 -8.70
N VAL A 298 20.60 9.47 -9.60
CA VAL A 298 20.39 9.58 -11.06
C VAL A 298 19.10 8.88 -11.51
N TYR A 299 18.68 7.83 -10.80
CA TYR A 299 17.45 7.08 -11.09
C TYR A 299 16.20 7.81 -10.60
N LEU A 300 16.30 8.55 -9.49
CA LEU A 300 15.14 9.23 -8.90
C LEU A 300 14.90 10.62 -9.48
N LYS A 301 15.90 11.26 -10.09
CA LYS A 301 15.71 12.61 -10.66
C LYS A 301 14.55 12.70 -11.67
N PRO A 302 14.43 11.82 -12.67
CA PRO A 302 13.28 11.83 -13.59
C PRO A 302 11.95 11.51 -12.88
N VAL A 303 11.99 10.65 -11.85
CA VAL A 303 10.83 10.31 -11.02
C VAL A 303 10.34 11.56 -10.28
N ILE A 304 11.22 12.28 -9.60
CA ILE A 304 10.93 13.52 -8.88
C ILE A 304 10.33 14.56 -9.82
N ASP A 305 10.93 14.76 -11.00
CA ASP A 305 10.46 15.75 -11.96
C ASP A 305 9.04 15.46 -12.46
N SER A 306 8.69 14.17 -12.58
CA SER A 306 7.33 13.73 -12.90
C SER A 306 6.36 13.92 -11.73
N LEU A 307 6.77 13.57 -10.49
CA LEU A 307 5.91 13.62 -9.30
C LEU A 307 5.57 15.03 -8.83
N LYS A 308 6.46 16.03 -9.03
CA LYS A 308 6.26 17.42 -8.58
C LYS A 308 4.90 18.01 -8.96
N SER A 309 4.41 17.67 -10.15
CA SER A 309 3.13 18.18 -10.65
C SER A 309 1.91 17.49 -10.03
N TYR A 310 2.12 16.41 -9.26
CA TYR A 310 1.07 15.54 -8.72
C TYR A 310 1.17 15.33 -7.20
N ASP A 311 2.01 16.10 -6.49
CA ASP A 311 2.14 16.00 -5.04
C ASP A 311 0.80 16.25 -4.33
N MET A 312 -0.07 17.10 -4.88
CA MET A 312 -1.41 17.34 -4.32
C MET A 312 -2.28 16.09 -4.42
N GLU A 313 -2.30 15.44 -5.57
CA GLU A 313 -3.04 14.22 -5.86
C GLU A 313 -2.55 13.04 -5.01
N GLN A 314 -1.23 12.87 -4.88
CA GLN A 314 -0.64 11.86 -4.00
C GLN A 314 -1.05 12.08 -2.54
N ASN A 315 -0.94 13.30 -2.03
CA ASN A 315 -1.35 13.65 -0.67
C ASN A 315 -2.86 13.44 -0.45
N LEU A 316 -3.67 13.80 -1.44
CA LEU A 316 -5.12 13.61 -1.39
C LEU A 316 -5.49 12.12 -1.33
N MET A 317 -4.82 11.29 -2.15
CA MET A 317 -5.01 9.85 -2.13
C MET A 317 -4.55 9.24 -0.80
N PHE A 318 -3.41 9.68 -0.24
CA PHE A 318 -2.94 9.21 1.07
C PHE A 318 -3.96 9.52 2.18
N LYS A 319 -4.48 10.75 2.23
CA LYS A 319 -5.56 11.14 3.15
C LYS A 319 -6.81 10.28 2.95
N TYR A 320 -7.17 9.98 1.71
CA TYR A 320 -8.32 9.12 1.41
C TYR A 320 -8.11 7.67 1.90
N MET A 321 -6.91 7.12 1.75
CA MET A 321 -6.55 5.79 2.29
C MET A 321 -6.68 5.74 3.81
N LEU A 322 -6.22 6.78 4.51
CA LEU A 322 -6.37 6.91 5.96
C LEU A 322 -7.85 7.03 6.37
N LYS A 323 -8.64 7.81 5.63
CA LYS A 323 -10.09 7.95 5.86
C LYS A 323 -10.83 6.62 5.67
N CYS A 324 -10.45 5.81 4.67
CA CYS A 324 -11.00 4.47 4.46
C CYS A 324 -10.78 3.54 5.68
N LEU A 325 -9.78 3.83 6.49
CA LEU A 325 -9.39 3.10 7.70
C LEU A 325 -9.91 3.76 8.98
N ASP A 326 -10.84 4.70 8.86
CA ASP A 326 -11.47 5.46 9.95
C ASP A 326 -10.47 6.30 10.76
N VAL A 327 -9.35 6.71 10.15
CA VAL A 327 -8.37 7.62 10.76
C VAL A 327 -8.76 9.08 10.48
N ASN A 328 -8.90 9.87 11.53
CA ASN A 328 -9.08 11.32 11.43
C ASN A 328 -7.81 11.99 10.89
N VAL A 329 -7.96 12.71 9.78
CA VAL A 329 -6.88 13.45 9.11
C VAL A 329 -7.13 14.96 9.19
N ILE A 330 -6.07 15.76 9.00
CA ILE A 330 -6.13 17.22 8.92
C ILE A 330 -6.16 17.65 7.44
N TYR A 331 -6.92 18.69 7.13
CA TYR A 331 -7.09 19.19 5.76
C TYR A 331 -6.29 20.43 5.46
#